data_AF-Q28QD3-F1
#
_entry.id   AF-Q28QD3-F1
#
_cell.length_a   1.000
_cell.length_b   1.000
_cell.length_c   1.000
_cell.angle_alpha   90.00
_cell.angle_beta   90.00
_cell.angle_gamma   90.00
#
_symmetry.space_group_name_H-M   'P 1'
#
loop_
_entity.id
_entity.type
_entity.pdbx_description
1 polymer ?
#
loop_
_entity_poly.entity_id
_entity_poly.type
_entity_poly.pdbx_seq_one_letter_code
_entity_poly.pdbx_strand_id
1 'polypeptide(L)'
;MRGPGTVLAASLAAFPATATLDDSPQVSYRGLCQMAEVCTPDGTCGTTPALGDLLVVIEPDGTWMGQNEADLSSIDHYPTLDDALPLPRLDTSRRSFLTDLPPEDAARRFALRVQTPRPETREPVLRGQYFVIRCLAQ
;
A
#
# COMPACT_ATOMS: atom_id res chain seq x y z
N MET A 1 -29.06 -49.32 40.28
CA MET A 1 -29.99 -48.18 40.14
C MET A 1 -29.38 -47.17 39.19
N ARG A 2 -30.16 -46.67 38.22
CA ARG A 2 -29.79 -45.65 37.21
C ARG A 2 -29.58 -44.28 37.85
N GLY A 3 -28.68 -43.48 37.25
CA GLY A 3 -28.66 -42.02 37.37
C GLY A 3 -27.52 -41.42 36.55
N PRO A 4 -27.79 -40.74 35.41
CA PRO A 4 -26.80 -39.95 34.68
C PRO A 4 -26.73 -38.55 35.29
N GLY A 5 -25.52 -38.07 35.56
CA GLY A 5 -25.26 -36.70 36.00
C GLY A 5 -24.31 -36.02 35.03
N THR A 6 -24.85 -35.41 33.99
CA THR A 6 -24.13 -34.51 33.10
C THR A 6 -23.73 -33.27 33.89
N VAL A 7 -22.43 -32.97 33.98
CA VAL A 7 -21.94 -31.64 34.38
C VAL A 7 -21.31 -31.00 33.15
N LEU A 8 -21.98 -29.94 32.69
CA LEU A 8 -21.58 -29.08 31.59
C LEU A 8 -20.21 -28.43 31.85
N ALA A 9 -19.41 -28.41 30.79
CA ALA A 9 -18.14 -27.69 30.71
C ALA A 9 -18.32 -26.18 30.86
N ALA A 10 -17.38 -25.55 31.57
CA ALA A 10 -17.05 -24.14 31.40
C ALA A 10 -15.54 -23.95 31.64
N SER A 11 -14.72 -24.64 30.85
CA SER A 11 -13.31 -24.29 30.75
C SER A 11 -13.19 -23.09 29.82
N LEU A 12 -13.31 -21.88 30.39
CA LEU A 12 -12.77 -20.67 29.77
C LEU A 12 -11.25 -20.79 29.76
N ALA A 13 -10.71 -21.44 28.73
CA ALA A 13 -9.32 -21.25 28.36
C ALA A 13 -9.23 -19.84 27.75
N ALA A 14 -9.04 -18.85 28.62
CA ALA A 14 -8.52 -17.56 28.24
C ALA A 14 -7.10 -17.80 27.71
N PHE A 15 -6.96 -17.97 26.41
CA PHE A 15 -5.67 -17.82 25.77
C PHE A 15 -5.30 -16.34 25.89
N PRO A 16 -4.20 -15.98 26.57
CA PRO A 16 -3.62 -14.68 26.34
C PRO A 16 -3.08 -14.72 24.91
N ALA A 17 -3.90 -14.26 23.95
CA ALA A 17 -3.37 -13.78 22.69
C ALA A 17 -2.57 -12.53 23.04
N THR A 18 -1.31 -12.72 23.41
CA THR A 18 -0.29 -11.70 23.22
C THR A 18 -0.28 -11.44 21.72
N ALA A 19 -1.02 -10.41 21.30
CA ALA A 19 -0.76 -9.73 20.05
C ALA A 19 0.67 -9.21 20.17
N THR A 20 1.62 -10.01 19.69
CA THR A 20 2.94 -9.51 19.35
C THR A 20 2.69 -8.35 18.42
N LEU A 21 3.23 -7.18 18.75
CA LEU A 21 3.41 -6.12 17.77
C LEU A 21 3.96 -6.80 16.52
N ASP A 22 3.16 -6.77 15.46
CA ASP A 22 3.48 -7.37 14.17
C ASP A 22 4.60 -6.52 13.57
N ASP A 23 5.84 -6.71 14.06
CA ASP A 23 7.06 -6.57 13.28
C ASP A 23 7.05 -7.70 12.24
N SER A 24 5.97 -7.78 11.46
CA SER A 24 5.93 -8.62 10.27
C SER A 24 7.05 -8.07 9.39
N PRO A 25 8.15 -8.83 9.20
CA PRO A 25 9.26 -8.36 8.39
C PRO A 25 8.67 -7.97 7.04
N GLN A 26 9.01 -6.78 6.56
CA GLN A 26 8.56 -6.29 5.26
C GLN A 26 8.91 -7.38 4.23
N VAL A 27 7.90 -8.12 3.79
CA VAL A 27 8.11 -9.28 2.93
C VAL A 27 8.64 -8.75 1.62
N SER A 28 9.85 -9.17 1.25
CA SER A 28 10.41 -8.84 -0.06
C SER A 28 9.39 -9.19 -1.14
N TYR A 29 9.06 -8.23 -1.97
CA TYR A 29 8.04 -8.34 -2.98
C TYR A 29 8.59 -7.88 -4.32
N ARG A 30 8.28 -8.65 -5.35
CA ARG A 30 8.59 -8.31 -6.72
C ARG A 30 7.38 -8.61 -7.58
N GLY A 31 6.95 -7.65 -8.38
CA GLY A 31 5.78 -7.83 -9.24
C GLY A 31 5.78 -6.94 -10.47
N LEU A 32 5.13 -7.44 -11.53
CA LEU A 32 4.75 -6.63 -12.67
C LEU A 32 3.38 -6.03 -12.44
N CYS A 33 3.31 -4.75 -12.75
CA CYS A 33 2.26 -3.87 -12.30
C CYS A 33 1.64 -3.11 -13.47
N GLN A 34 0.32 -3.02 -13.50
CA GLN A 34 -0.40 -2.26 -14.52
C GLN A 34 -1.18 -1.12 -13.88
N MET A 35 -1.09 0.05 -14.50
CA MET A 35 -1.95 1.18 -14.16
C MET A 35 -3.32 0.97 -14.79
N ALA A 36 -4.34 0.78 -13.95
CA ALA A 36 -5.68 0.40 -14.41
C ALA A 36 -6.73 1.47 -14.12
N GLU A 37 -6.55 2.24 -13.03
CA GLU A 37 -7.57 3.17 -12.55
C GLU A 37 -6.96 4.51 -12.16
N VAL A 38 -7.78 5.56 -12.27
CA VAL A 38 -7.55 6.88 -11.66
C VAL A 38 -8.65 7.09 -10.66
N CYS A 39 -8.28 7.35 -9.41
CA CYS A 39 -9.21 7.50 -8.30
C CYS A 39 -9.07 8.87 -7.64
N THR A 40 -10.16 9.37 -7.07
CA THR A 40 -10.20 10.57 -6.22
C THR A 40 -10.10 10.19 -4.73
N PRO A 41 -9.71 11.12 -3.83
CA PRO A 41 -9.57 10.85 -2.40
C PRO A 41 -10.83 10.31 -1.69
N ASP A 42 -12.01 10.56 -2.25
CA ASP A 42 -13.30 10.05 -1.76
C ASP A 42 -13.62 8.61 -2.23
N GLY A 43 -12.71 7.99 -3.00
CA GLY A 43 -12.83 6.60 -3.44
C GLY A 43 -13.52 6.41 -4.79
N THR A 44 -13.92 7.48 -5.48
CA THR A 44 -14.46 7.36 -6.84
C THR A 44 -13.34 7.02 -7.83
N CYS A 45 -13.46 5.90 -8.54
CA CYS A 45 -12.46 5.42 -9.50
C CYS A 45 -13.03 5.35 -10.92
N GLY A 46 -12.22 5.77 -11.90
CA GLY A 46 -12.47 5.58 -13.32
C GLY A 46 -11.36 4.75 -13.96
N THR A 47 -11.70 3.95 -14.97
CA THR A 47 -10.71 3.17 -15.72
C THR A 47 -9.85 4.07 -16.60
N THR A 48 -8.54 3.80 -16.65
CA THR A 48 -7.62 4.41 -17.63
C THR A 48 -7.14 3.34 -18.61
N PRO A 49 -6.83 3.69 -19.87
CA PRO A 49 -6.06 2.79 -20.72
C PRO A 49 -4.78 2.37 -20.01
N ALA A 50 -4.43 1.08 -20.09
CA ALA A 50 -3.18 0.58 -19.54
C ALA A 50 -2.01 1.30 -20.22
N LEU A 51 -1.18 2.00 -19.42
CA LEU A 51 -0.07 2.80 -19.91
C LEU A 51 1.26 2.02 -19.98
N GLY A 52 1.18 0.68 -19.99
CA GLY A 52 2.31 -0.23 -19.95
C GLY A 52 2.52 -0.88 -18.59
N ASP A 53 3.45 -1.83 -18.56
CA ASP A 53 3.84 -2.55 -17.36
C ASP A 53 4.93 -1.77 -16.59
N LEU A 54 4.84 -1.81 -15.27
CA LEU A 54 5.82 -1.28 -14.33
C LEU A 54 6.35 -2.45 -13.50
N LEU A 55 7.65 -2.54 -13.33
CA LEU A 55 8.26 -3.40 -12.33
C LEU A 55 8.28 -2.66 -10.99
N VAL A 56 7.71 -3.28 -9.95
CA VAL A 56 7.82 -2.81 -8.56
C VAL A 56 8.60 -3.83 -7.76
N VAL A 57 9.63 -3.35 -7.06
CA VAL A 57 10.48 -4.13 -6.17
C VAL A 57 10.44 -3.49 -4.79
N ILE A 58 10.13 -4.27 -3.77
CA ILE A 58 10.12 -3.88 -2.37
C ILE A 58 11.07 -4.83 -1.64
N GLU A 59 12.13 -4.29 -1.06
CA GLU A 59 13.11 -5.03 -0.26
C GLU A 59 13.30 -4.31 1.08
N PRO A 60 14.00 -4.92 2.06
CA PRO A 60 14.20 -4.31 3.38
C PRO A 60 14.94 -2.96 3.35
N ASP A 61 15.73 -2.70 2.31
CA ASP A 61 16.53 -1.48 2.15
C ASP A 61 15.84 -0.42 1.27
N GLY A 62 14.69 -0.72 0.66
CA GLY A 62 13.96 0.27 -0.11
C GLY A 62 12.83 -0.24 -0.99
N THR A 63 12.29 0.69 -1.78
CA THR A 63 11.32 0.39 -2.83
C THR A 63 11.75 1.07 -4.12
N TRP A 64 11.62 0.35 -5.23
CA TRP A 64 11.98 0.81 -6.55
C TRP A 64 10.85 0.54 -7.54
N MET A 65 10.74 1.44 -8.51
CA MET A 65 9.79 1.33 -9.59
C MET A 65 10.44 1.76 -10.90
N GLY A 66 10.17 1.02 -11.97
CA GLY A 66 10.69 1.27 -13.32
C GLY A 66 9.86 0.51 -14.35
N GLN A 67 10.21 0.59 -15.63
CA GLN A 67 9.62 -0.26 -16.67
C GLN A 67 10.26 -1.66 -16.69
N ASN A 68 11.50 -1.78 -16.22
CA ASN A 68 12.29 -3.00 -16.12
C ASN A 68 13.45 -2.80 -15.12
N GLU A 69 14.40 -3.75 -15.08
CA GLU A 69 15.56 -3.70 -14.18
C GLU A 69 16.51 -2.54 -14.47
N ALA A 70 16.67 -2.17 -15.74
CA ALA A 70 17.67 -1.20 -16.16
C ALA A 70 17.27 0.25 -15.82
N ASP A 71 15.99 0.50 -15.52
CA ASP A 71 15.46 1.83 -15.21
C ASP A 71 14.78 1.93 -13.83
N LEU A 72 15.00 0.94 -12.95
CA LEU A 72 14.54 0.99 -11.57
C LEU A 72 15.07 2.25 -10.88
N SER A 73 14.13 3.05 -10.37
CA SER A 73 14.42 4.25 -9.60
C SER A 73 13.78 4.13 -8.23
N SER A 74 14.47 4.61 -7.20
CA SER A 74 13.93 4.59 -5.84
C SER A 74 12.65 5.43 -5.77
N ILE A 75 11.64 4.91 -5.09
CA ILE A 75 10.39 5.59 -4.81
C ILE A 75 10.03 5.39 -3.35
N ASP A 76 9.57 6.46 -2.73
CA ASP A 76 9.06 6.36 -1.36
C ASP A 76 7.80 5.50 -1.32
N HIS A 77 7.70 4.67 -0.29
CA HIS A 77 6.61 3.74 -0.10
C HIS A 77 6.19 3.75 1.36
N TYR A 78 4.89 3.92 1.59
CA TYR A 78 4.30 3.98 2.92
C TYR A 78 3.16 2.96 3.04
N PRO A 79 2.98 2.29 4.18
CA PRO A 79 1.87 1.34 4.35
C PRO A 79 0.49 2.00 4.21
N THR A 80 0.34 3.24 4.70
CA THR A 80 -0.91 3.99 4.58
C THR A 80 -0.66 5.43 4.15
N LEU A 81 -1.74 6.14 3.80
CA LEU A 81 -1.65 7.58 3.54
C LEU A 81 -1.31 8.36 4.82
N ASP A 82 -1.81 7.94 5.97
CA ASP A 82 -1.54 8.62 7.24
C ASP A 82 -0.07 8.53 7.63
N ASP A 83 0.60 7.41 7.32
CA ASP A 83 2.05 7.24 7.52
C ASP A 83 2.90 8.15 6.61
N ALA A 84 2.35 8.56 5.46
CA ALA A 84 3.01 9.51 4.57
C ALA A 84 2.85 10.97 5.03
N LEU A 85 1.99 11.24 6.02
CA LEU A 85 1.68 12.59 6.50
C LEU A 85 2.44 12.91 7.81
N PRO A 86 2.89 14.17 8.00
CA PRO A 86 2.78 15.30 7.08
C PRO A 86 3.75 15.18 5.89
N LEU A 87 3.32 15.66 4.73
CA LEU A 87 4.15 15.62 3.53
C LEU A 87 5.38 16.54 3.69
N PRO A 88 6.57 16.10 3.27
CA PRO A 88 7.76 16.94 3.31
C PRO A 88 7.60 18.14 2.36
N ARG A 89 8.21 19.27 2.69
CA ARG A 89 8.29 20.41 1.76
C ARG A 89 9.16 20.02 0.56
N LEU A 90 8.80 20.55 -0.62
CA LEU A 90 9.52 20.29 -1.87
C LEU A 90 10.15 21.59 -2.38
N ASP A 91 11.44 21.54 -2.68
CA ASP A 91 12.19 22.73 -3.09
C ASP A 91 11.88 23.15 -4.53
N THR A 92 11.82 22.20 -5.47
CA THR A 92 11.82 22.56 -6.90
C THR A 92 10.97 21.69 -7.84
N SER A 93 10.38 20.57 -7.41
CA SER A 93 9.58 19.74 -8.32
C SER A 93 8.52 18.84 -7.66
N ARG A 94 7.67 18.24 -8.50
CA ARG A 94 6.71 17.17 -8.17
C ARG A 94 7.44 15.97 -7.55
N ARG A 95 6.84 15.36 -6.53
CA ARG A 95 7.24 14.05 -6.00
C ARG A 95 6.13 13.03 -6.22
N SER A 96 6.47 11.78 -6.46
CA SER A 96 5.52 10.67 -6.46
C SER A 96 5.93 9.66 -5.40
N PHE A 97 4.95 9.00 -4.78
CA PHE A 97 5.17 7.97 -3.76
C PHE A 97 4.05 6.93 -3.81
N LEU A 98 4.32 5.74 -3.27
CA LEU A 98 3.35 4.65 -3.19
C LEU A 98 2.74 4.57 -1.80
N THR A 99 1.46 4.18 -1.77
CA THR A 99 0.76 3.74 -0.56
C THR A 99 0.11 2.39 -0.82
N ASP A 100 0.16 1.46 0.13
CA ASP A 100 -0.55 0.19 -0.02
C ASP A 100 -2.08 0.44 -0.08
N LEU A 101 -2.76 -0.38 -0.89
CA LEU A 101 -4.21 -0.50 -0.90
C LEU A 101 -4.60 -1.94 -0.54
N PRO A 102 -5.84 -2.17 -0.07
CA PRO A 102 -6.33 -3.52 0.11
C PRO A 102 -6.14 -4.35 -1.17
N PRO A 103 -5.63 -5.58 -1.07
CA PRO A 103 -5.43 -6.44 -2.24
C PRO A 103 -6.76 -6.75 -2.92
N GLU A 104 -6.70 -7.05 -4.20
CA GLU A 104 -7.84 -7.50 -5.00
C GLU A 104 -7.46 -8.82 -5.66
N ASP A 105 -8.17 -9.88 -5.30
CA ASP A 105 -7.82 -11.26 -5.64
C ASP A 105 -6.37 -11.59 -5.24
N ALA A 106 -5.57 -12.09 -6.18
CA ALA A 106 -4.14 -12.36 -6.00
C ALA A 106 -3.24 -11.13 -6.24
N ALA A 107 -3.81 -9.99 -6.65
CA ALA A 107 -3.04 -8.81 -6.99
C ALA A 107 -2.82 -7.92 -5.76
N ARG A 108 -1.57 -7.56 -5.51
CA ARG A 108 -1.24 -6.47 -4.60
C ARG A 108 -1.57 -5.15 -5.29
N ARG A 109 -2.10 -4.18 -4.54
CA ARG A 109 -2.52 -2.89 -5.08
C ARG A 109 -1.77 -1.76 -4.39
N PHE A 110 -1.41 -0.75 -5.17
CA PHE A 110 -0.80 0.47 -4.66
C PHE A 110 -1.52 1.69 -5.22
N ALA A 111 -1.66 2.73 -4.41
CA ALA A 111 -1.97 4.06 -4.88
C ALA A 111 -0.66 4.81 -5.15
N LEU A 112 -0.41 5.14 -6.41
CA LEU A 112 0.62 6.10 -6.81
C LEU A 112 0.09 7.51 -6.63
N ARG A 113 0.56 8.15 -5.56
CA ARG A 113 0.20 9.51 -5.16
C ARG A 113 1.17 10.50 -5.79
N VAL A 114 0.66 11.68 -6.12
CA VAL A 114 1.46 12.78 -6.66
C VAL A 114 1.34 13.98 -5.74
N GLN A 115 2.49 14.43 -5.24
CA GLN A 115 2.65 15.63 -4.46
C GLN A 115 3.23 16.75 -5.33
N THR A 116 2.67 17.94 -5.23
CA THR A 116 3.15 19.14 -5.92
C THR A 116 3.19 20.32 -4.94
N PRO A 117 4.12 21.28 -5.09
CA PRO A 117 4.07 22.51 -4.33
C PRO A 117 2.93 23.41 -4.82
N ARG A 118 2.21 24.09 -3.91
CA ARG A 118 1.29 25.19 -4.29
C ARG A 118 2.08 26.29 -4.99
N PRO A 119 1.60 26.86 -6.11
CA PRO A 119 2.32 27.91 -6.83
C PRO A 119 2.61 29.14 -5.97
N GLU A 120 1.67 29.53 -5.11
CA GLU A 120 1.72 30.77 -4.35
C GLU A 120 2.48 30.63 -3.03
N THR A 121 2.23 29.53 -2.30
CA THR A 121 2.75 29.35 -0.93
C THR A 121 3.92 28.36 -0.83
N ARG A 122 4.20 27.60 -1.90
CA ARG A 122 5.13 26.45 -1.91
C ARG A 122 4.77 25.33 -0.91
N GLU A 123 3.60 25.39 -0.31
CA GLU A 123 3.13 24.33 0.59
C GLU A 123 2.91 23.02 -0.19
N PRO A 124 3.26 21.87 0.41
CA PRO A 124 3.04 20.58 -0.24
C PRO A 124 1.54 20.27 -0.29
N VAL A 125 1.04 19.92 -1.47
CA VAL A 125 -0.33 19.42 -1.67
C VAL A 125 -0.32 18.12 -2.46
N LEU A 126 -1.18 17.18 -2.07
CA LEU A 126 -1.51 16.05 -2.93
C LEU A 126 -2.42 16.51 -4.04
N ARG A 127 -2.19 15.99 -5.25
CA ARG A 127 -3.18 16.09 -6.32
C ARG A 127 -4.47 15.40 -5.85
N GLY A 128 -5.61 15.97 -6.20
CA GLY A 128 -6.93 15.41 -5.91
C GLY A 128 -7.26 14.13 -6.68
N GLN A 129 -6.26 13.50 -7.30
CA GLN A 129 -6.37 12.22 -8.00
C GLN A 129 -5.09 11.41 -7.74
N TYR A 130 -5.23 10.09 -7.65
CA TYR A 130 -4.15 9.12 -7.57
C TYR A 130 -4.38 7.99 -8.57
N PHE A 131 -3.31 7.32 -8.97
CA PHE A 131 -3.39 6.18 -9.89
C PHE A 131 -3.37 4.89 -9.08
N VAL A 132 -4.25 3.95 -9.40
CA VAL A 132 -4.17 2.61 -8.84
C VAL A 132 -3.34 1.74 -9.77
N ILE A 133 -2.34 1.12 -9.16
CA ILE A 133 -1.44 0.18 -9.81
C ILE A 133 -1.73 -1.20 -9.23
N ARG A 134 -2.01 -2.17 -10.09
CA ARG A 134 -2.31 -3.57 -9.73
C ARG A 134 -1.12 -4.44 -10.11
N CYS A 135 -0.60 -5.20 -9.16
CA CYS A 135 0.65 -5.94 -9.31
C CYS A 135 0.47 -7.43 -9.07
N LEU A 136 0.96 -8.23 -10.01
CA LEU A 136 1.04 -9.68 -9.88
C LEU A 136 2.48 -10.06 -9.51
N ALA A 137 2.61 -10.90 -8.49
CA ALA A 137 3.92 -11.42 -8.06
C ALA A 137 4.59 -12.19 -9.21
N GLN A 138 5.91 -12.06 -9.30
CA GLN A 138 6.76 -12.82 -10.22
C GLN A 138 7.49 -13.96 -9.53
#